data_AF-A0A194XSK2-F1
#
_entry.id   AF-A0A194XSK2-F1
#
_cell.length_a   1.000
_cell.length_b   1.000
_cell.length_c   1.000
_cell.angle_alpha   90.00
_cell.angle_beta   90.00
_cell.angle_gamma   90.00
#
_symmetry.space_group_name_H-M   'P 1'
#
loop_
_entity.id
_entity.type
_entity.pdbx_description
1 polymer ?
#
loop_
_entity_poly.entity_id
_entity_poly.type
_entity_poly.pdbx_seq_one_letter_code
_entity_poly.pdbx_strand_id
1 'polypeptide(L)'
;MAANYWESTQRRHWQFTRQQLEDLRKKLEDEDQNLVQMYPLPQVRHLSIYFNQQVSRIGKRLGVRQQAMATAQLYIRRFYSKVEIRRTNPYLVIATAVYLACKMEECPHHIRLVASEGRTLWPGMYFFSNDTSKLGECEFFLISEMSSQMIVHHPYRSLTSLQGLFSLTQEESALAWSIINDHYMTDLPLLFAPHIIAIMAILLSLVLRPNTTGIQSASGSAGTIANAAQTALGSAGQFKPTGEKQGSTPRTKVQKLANWLVESSIDIEAIVDCIQEIISFYEVQEQYNEKLTREQINRFVKARGLDK
;
A
#
# COMPACT_ATOMS: atom_id res chain seq x y z
N MET A 1 4.00 -17.49 -16.07
CA MET A 1 3.59 -17.34 -14.66
C MET A 1 3.43 -15.87 -14.22
N ALA A 2 4.21 -14.90 -14.73
CA ALA A 2 4.09 -13.47 -14.37
C ALA A 2 2.88 -12.71 -14.98
N ALA A 3 2.06 -13.34 -15.84
CA ALA A 3 1.01 -12.64 -16.59
C ALA A 3 -0.42 -12.90 -16.11
N ASN A 4 -0.67 -13.99 -15.37
CA ASN A 4 -2.03 -14.37 -14.98
C ASN A 4 -2.19 -14.33 -13.45
N TYR A 5 -2.90 -13.31 -12.96
CA TYR A 5 -3.19 -13.16 -11.54
C TYR A 5 -4.05 -14.30 -10.99
N TRP A 6 -4.96 -14.87 -11.80
CA TRP A 6 -5.95 -15.86 -11.34
C TRP A 6 -5.35 -17.19 -10.90
N GLU A 7 -4.20 -17.56 -11.49
CA GLU A 7 -3.43 -18.77 -11.18
C GLU A 7 -2.21 -18.46 -10.30
N SER A 8 -2.00 -17.20 -9.94
CA SER A 8 -0.83 -16.75 -9.20
C SER A 8 -0.81 -17.28 -7.76
N THR A 9 0.41 -17.44 -7.23
CA THR A 9 0.62 -17.76 -5.81
C THR A 9 0.08 -16.68 -4.89
N GLN A 10 0.10 -15.41 -5.33
CA GLN A 10 -0.46 -14.27 -4.62
C GLN A 10 -1.94 -14.47 -4.32
N ARG A 11 -2.75 -14.84 -5.32
CA ARG A 11 -4.19 -15.07 -5.12
C ARG A 11 -4.46 -16.28 -4.22
N ARG A 12 -3.69 -17.35 -4.38
CA ARG A 12 -3.94 -18.62 -3.68
C ARG A 12 -3.56 -18.61 -2.19
N HIS A 13 -2.53 -17.87 -1.82
CA HIS A 13 -1.94 -17.97 -0.47
C HIS A 13 -1.83 -16.63 0.28
N TRP A 14 -1.89 -15.50 -0.43
CA TRP A 14 -1.70 -14.15 0.16
C TRP A 14 -2.90 -13.24 -0.02
N GLN A 15 -4.06 -13.81 -0.34
CA GLN A 15 -5.33 -13.11 -0.30
C GLN A 15 -6.09 -13.56 0.95
N PHE A 16 -6.41 -12.60 1.81
CA PHE A 16 -7.08 -12.86 3.09
C PHE A 16 -8.40 -12.11 3.17
N THR A 17 -9.28 -12.55 4.06
CA THR A 17 -10.44 -11.75 4.47
C THR A 17 -10.05 -10.79 5.61
N ARG A 18 -10.83 -9.72 5.82
CA ARG A 18 -10.59 -8.77 6.92
C ARG A 18 -10.54 -9.48 8.28
N GLN A 19 -11.52 -10.36 8.53
CA GLN A 19 -11.59 -11.16 9.75
C GLN A 19 -10.36 -12.05 9.93
N GLN A 20 -9.90 -12.72 8.86
CA GLN A 20 -8.73 -13.58 8.92
C GLN A 20 -7.45 -12.80 9.27
N LEU A 21 -7.27 -11.58 8.74
CA LEU A 21 -6.13 -10.73 9.10
C LEU A 21 -6.19 -10.25 10.55
N GLU A 22 -7.38 -9.89 11.03
CA GLU A 22 -7.58 -9.51 12.44
C GLU A 22 -7.28 -10.68 13.38
N ASP A 23 -7.76 -11.89 13.04
CA ASP A 23 -7.47 -13.10 13.80
C ASP A 23 -5.98 -13.44 13.83
N LEU A 24 -5.28 -13.29 12.70
CA LEU A 24 -3.82 -13.50 12.64
C LEU A 24 -3.08 -12.51 13.53
N ARG A 25 -3.46 -11.23 13.49
CA ARG A 25 -2.85 -10.19 14.35
C ARG A 25 -3.10 -10.48 15.83
N LYS A 26 -4.34 -10.83 16.18
CA LYS A 26 -4.69 -11.15 17.55
C LYS A 26 -3.94 -12.38 18.07
N LYS A 27 -3.80 -13.43 17.25
CA LYS A 27 -2.98 -14.60 17.59
C LYS A 27 -1.53 -14.23 17.90
N LEU A 28 -0.92 -13.35 17.10
CA LEU A 28 0.46 -12.89 17.35
C LEU A 28 0.58 -12.08 18.66
N GLU A 29 -0.43 -11.26 18.97
CA GLU A 29 -0.47 -10.54 20.24
C GLU A 29 -0.66 -11.48 21.45
N ASP A 30 -1.50 -12.50 21.30
CA ASP A 30 -1.78 -13.49 22.34
C ASP A 30 -0.58 -14.42 22.62
N GLU A 31 0.27 -14.69 21.61
CA GLU A 31 1.48 -15.52 21.76
C GLU A 31 2.47 -14.94 22.77
N ASP A 32 2.63 -13.60 22.83
CA ASP A 32 3.58 -12.92 23.72
C ASP A 32 2.89 -11.76 24.48
N GLN A 33 1.83 -12.07 25.23
CA GLN A 33 1.03 -11.05 25.92
C GLN A 33 1.87 -10.14 26.88
N ASN A 34 2.87 -10.71 27.54
CA ASN A 34 3.80 -9.96 28.40
C ASN A 34 4.59 -8.90 27.61
N LEU A 35 5.01 -9.23 26.38
CA LEU A 35 5.71 -8.33 25.49
C LEU A 35 4.78 -7.20 25.01
N VAL A 36 3.48 -7.47 24.85
CA VAL A 36 2.47 -6.49 24.42
C VAL A 36 2.30 -5.43 25.48
N GLN A 37 2.14 -5.88 26.73
CA GLN A 37 1.95 -4.99 27.87
C GLN A 37 3.19 -4.13 28.14
N MET A 38 4.39 -4.70 27.99
CA MET A 38 5.64 -3.98 28.26
C MET A 38 5.96 -2.93 27.19
N TYR A 39 5.59 -3.18 25.92
CA TYR A 39 5.86 -2.29 24.79
C TYR A 39 4.61 -2.13 23.91
N PRO A 40 3.70 -1.21 24.28
CA PRO A 40 2.52 -0.95 23.46
C PRO A 40 2.94 -0.34 22.12
N LEU A 41 2.43 -0.92 21.03
CA LEU A 41 2.66 -0.44 19.68
C LEU A 41 1.67 0.69 19.32
N PRO A 42 2.07 1.64 18.47
CA PRO A 42 1.13 2.55 17.85
C PRO A 42 0.13 1.79 16.96
N GLN A 43 -0.98 2.45 16.63
CA GLN A 43 -1.98 1.90 15.72
C GLN A 43 -1.33 1.35 14.43
N VAL A 44 -1.80 0.21 13.96
CA VAL A 44 -1.23 -0.50 12.80
C VAL A 44 -1.17 0.38 11.55
N ARG A 45 -2.14 1.29 11.37
CA ARG A 45 -2.16 2.27 10.28
C ARG A 45 -1.01 3.29 10.40
N HIS A 46 -0.72 3.80 11.60
CA HIS A 46 0.43 4.69 11.84
C HIS A 46 1.76 3.97 11.61
N LEU A 47 1.87 2.71 12.05
CA LEU A 47 3.05 1.87 11.75
C LEU A 47 3.25 1.68 10.24
N SER A 48 2.16 1.43 9.52
CA SER A 48 2.17 1.27 8.07
C SER A 48 2.65 2.54 7.35
N ILE A 49 2.17 3.72 7.77
CA ILE A 49 2.63 5.02 7.26
C ILE A 49 4.12 5.20 7.54
N TYR A 50 4.56 4.91 8.77
CA TYR A 50 5.96 5.03 9.17
C TYR A 50 6.88 4.12 8.34
N PHE A 51 6.52 2.84 8.16
CA PHE A 51 7.29 1.91 7.34
C PHE A 51 7.34 2.34 5.88
N ASN A 52 6.24 2.81 5.31
CA ASN A 52 6.24 3.35 3.95
C ASN A 52 7.17 4.57 3.80
N GLN A 53 7.18 5.49 4.78
CA GLN A 53 8.10 6.63 4.80
C GLN A 53 9.56 6.17 4.85
N GLN A 54 9.88 5.17 5.68
CA GLN A 54 11.24 4.62 5.77
C GLN A 54 11.67 3.92 4.47
N VAL A 55 10.80 3.10 3.87
CA VAL A 55 11.05 2.47 2.56
C VAL A 55 11.27 3.53 1.48
N SER A 56 10.44 4.56 1.45
CA SER A 56 10.56 5.66 0.48
C SER A 56 11.85 6.45 0.66
N ARG A 57 12.31 6.68 1.89
CA ARG A 57 13.57 7.36 2.17
C ARG A 57 14.77 6.56 1.66
N ILE A 58 14.88 5.27 2.01
CA ILE A 58 16.01 4.44 1.55
C ILE A 58 15.94 4.18 0.03
N GLY A 59 14.74 3.95 -0.51
CA GLY A 59 14.53 3.72 -1.94
C GLY A 59 14.93 4.91 -2.80
N LYS A 60 14.61 6.15 -2.37
CA LYS A 60 15.05 7.38 -3.05
C LYS A 60 16.57 7.56 -3.04
N ARG A 61 17.26 7.22 -1.94
CA ARG A 61 18.73 7.32 -1.89
C ARG A 61 19.41 6.28 -2.77
N LEU A 62 18.86 5.07 -2.82
CA LEU A 62 19.35 3.99 -3.68
C LEU A 62 18.98 4.16 -5.16
N GLY A 63 18.05 5.06 -5.50
CA GLY A 63 17.55 5.23 -6.88
C GLY A 63 16.63 4.09 -7.35
N VAL A 64 15.90 3.47 -6.42
CA VAL A 64 15.03 2.31 -6.69
C VAL A 64 13.75 2.74 -7.43
N ARG A 65 13.31 1.93 -8.39
CA ARG A 65 12.07 2.15 -9.14
C ARG A 65 10.83 1.94 -8.26
N GLN A 66 9.73 2.62 -8.61
CA GLN A 66 8.47 2.54 -7.85
C GLN A 66 7.94 1.10 -7.68
N GLN A 67 8.06 0.27 -8.72
CA GLN A 67 7.62 -1.12 -8.66
C GLN A 67 8.34 -1.91 -7.56
N ALA A 68 9.67 -1.83 -7.50
CA ALA A 68 10.46 -2.48 -6.45
C ALA A 68 10.17 -1.92 -5.05
N MET A 69 9.89 -0.61 -4.92
CA MET A 69 9.46 -0.04 -3.64
C MET A 69 8.10 -0.59 -3.21
N ALA A 70 7.14 -0.73 -4.14
CA ALA A 70 5.85 -1.34 -3.87
C ALA A 70 5.97 -2.82 -3.48
N THR A 71 6.84 -3.58 -4.14
CA THR A 71 7.15 -4.98 -3.80
C THR A 71 7.72 -5.08 -2.38
N ALA A 72 8.67 -4.21 -2.02
CA ALA A 72 9.23 -4.16 -0.68
C ALA A 72 8.17 -3.86 0.40
N GLN A 73 7.25 -2.94 0.14
CA GLN A 73 6.15 -2.63 1.05
C GLN A 73 5.25 -3.84 1.27
N LEU A 74 4.94 -4.59 0.21
CA LEU A 74 4.14 -5.79 0.33
C LEU A 74 4.88 -6.91 1.09
N TYR A 75 6.18 -7.07 0.89
CA TYR A 75 6.99 -8.03 1.65
C TYR A 75 6.96 -7.74 3.14
N ILE A 76 7.10 -6.48 3.54
CA ILE A 76 7.02 -6.07 4.95
C ILE A 76 5.65 -6.45 5.54
N ARG A 77 4.56 -6.20 4.80
CA ARG A 77 3.20 -6.57 5.25
C ARG A 77 3.01 -8.07 5.38
N ARG A 78 3.46 -8.84 4.38
CA ARG A 78 3.38 -10.30 4.39
C ARG A 78 4.16 -10.90 5.55
N PHE A 79 5.36 -10.39 5.78
CA PHE A 79 6.23 -10.82 6.88
C PHE A 79 5.60 -10.54 8.25
N TYR A 80 5.14 -9.31 8.50
CA TYR A 80 4.50 -8.95 9.78
C TYR A 80 3.08 -9.48 9.96
N SER A 81 2.51 -10.16 8.97
CA SER A 81 1.27 -10.92 9.14
C SER A 81 1.51 -12.27 9.82
N LYS A 82 2.76 -12.75 9.85
CA LYS A 82 3.16 -14.03 10.47
C LYS A 82 4.16 -13.86 11.61
N VAL A 83 4.90 -12.77 11.63
CA VAL A 83 5.94 -12.49 12.63
C VAL A 83 5.57 -11.26 13.43
N GLU A 84 5.62 -11.40 14.75
CA GLU A 84 5.42 -10.29 15.67
C GLU A 84 6.49 -9.21 15.48
N ILE A 85 6.07 -7.95 15.28
CA ILE A 85 6.95 -6.81 14.98
C ILE A 85 8.06 -6.67 16.03
N ARG A 86 7.70 -6.88 17.30
CA ARG A 86 8.57 -6.72 18.47
C ARG A 86 9.64 -7.81 18.61
N ARG A 87 9.59 -8.88 17.82
CA ARG A 87 10.62 -9.94 17.77
C ARG A 87 11.79 -9.61 16.84
N THR A 88 11.62 -8.63 15.96
CA THR A 88 12.60 -8.30 14.92
C THR A 88 13.00 -6.83 14.99
N ASN A 89 14.11 -6.46 14.33
CA ASN A 89 14.44 -5.05 14.14
C ASN A 89 13.74 -4.54 12.86
N PRO A 90 12.78 -3.60 12.96
CA PRO A 90 12.05 -3.16 11.78
C PRO A 90 12.91 -2.45 10.73
N TYR A 91 13.97 -1.76 11.14
CA TYR A 91 14.88 -1.10 10.20
C TYR A 91 15.70 -2.11 9.39
N LEU A 92 16.10 -3.23 10.01
CA LEU A 92 16.77 -4.33 9.31
C LEU A 92 15.82 -5.00 8.32
N VAL A 93 14.58 -5.27 8.73
CA VAL A 93 13.54 -5.85 7.86
C VAL A 93 13.25 -4.92 6.68
N ILE A 94 13.14 -3.62 6.90
CA ILE A 94 12.91 -2.62 5.83
C ILE A 94 14.06 -2.63 4.82
N ALA A 95 15.31 -2.55 5.28
CA ALA A 95 16.47 -2.56 4.39
C ALA A 95 16.56 -3.86 3.59
N THR A 96 16.32 -4.99 4.25
CA THR A 96 16.33 -6.33 3.65
C THR A 96 15.19 -6.49 2.64
N ALA A 97 13.99 -6.01 2.94
CA ALA A 97 12.85 -6.06 2.04
C ALA A 97 13.10 -5.26 0.76
N VAL A 98 13.71 -4.07 0.86
CA VAL A 98 14.11 -3.26 -0.31
C VAL A 98 15.19 -3.97 -1.12
N TYR A 99 16.21 -4.51 -0.46
CA TYR A 99 17.28 -5.28 -1.12
C TYR A 99 16.74 -6.49 -1.88
N LEU A 100 15.87 -7.27 -1.24
CA LEU A 100 15.28 -8.47 -1.82
C LEU A 100 14.30 -8.13 -2.96
N ALA A 101 13.46 -7.11 -2.79
CA ALA A 101 12.58 -6.63 -3.85
C ALA A 101 13.37 -6.15 -5.08
N CYS A 102 14.49 -5.47 -4.88
CA CYS A 102 15.38 -5.07 -5.97
C CYS A 102 15.91 -6.28 -6.76
N LYS A 103 16.23 -7.39 -6.08
CA LYS A 103 16.64 -8.63 -6.76
C LYS A 103 15.50 -9.26 -7.54
N MET A 104 14.30 -9.30 -6.97
CA MET A 104 13.13 -9.94 -7.58
C MET A 104 12.54 -9.16 -8.76
N GLU A 105 12.72 -7.83 -8.77
CA GLU A 105 12.26 -6.94 -9.84
C GLU A 105 13.36 -6.66 -10.90
N GLU A 106 14.42 -7.48 -10.93
CA GLU A 106 15.51 -7.39 -11.90
C GLU A 106 16.24 -6.02 -11.90
N CYS A 107 16.32 -5.38 -10.72
CA CYS A 107 17.09 -4.16 -10.49
C CYS A 107 18.03 -4.30 -9.26
N PRO A 108 18.95 -5.29 -9.25
CA PRO A 108 19.71 -5.65 -8.07
C PRO A 108 20.72 -4.57 -7.65
N HIS A 109 20.85 -4.37 -6.35
CA HIS A 109 21.86 -3.49 -5.74
C HIS A 109 22.88 -4.32 -4.97
N HIS A 110 24.12 -3.85 -4.87
CA HIS A 110 25.14 -4.55 -4.07
C HIS A 110 24.82 -4.47 -2.57
N ILE A 111 24.97 -5.57 -1.84
CA ILE A 111 24.60 -5.67 -0.41
C ILE A 111 25.28 -4.61 0.48
N ARG A 112 26.56 -4.32 0.22
CA ARG A 112 27.32 -3.28 0.93
C ARG A 112 26.77 -1.87 0.71
N LEU A 113 26.20 -1.59 -0.46
CA LEU A 113 25.59 -0.30 -0.76
C LEU A 113 24.30 -0.12 0.05
N VAL A 114 23.44 -1.14 0.10
CA VAL A 114 22.22 -1.08 0.92
C VAL A 114 22.56 -0.90 2.40
N ALA A 115 23.58 -1.63 2.89
CA ALA A 115 24.05 -1.49 4.27
C ALA A 115 24.63 -0.10 4.57
N SER A 116 25.43 0.49 3.66
CA SER A 116 25.97 1.84 3.84
C SER A 116 24.88 2.91 3.84
N GLU A 117 23.90 2.78 2.94
CA GLU A 117 22.78 3.71 2.84
C GLU A 117 21.85 3.64 4.06
N GLY A 118 21.59 2.43 4.58
CA GLY A 118 20.86 2.22 5.82
C GLY A 118 21.57 2.85 7.03
N ARG A 119 22.90 2.76 7.10
CA ARG A 119 23.70 3.40 8.16
C ARG A 119 23.54 4.91 8.17
N THR A 120 23.56 5.54 6.99
CA THR A 120 23.39 7.00 6.87
C THR A 120 21.99 7.43 7.27
N LEU A 121 20.97 6.63 6.95
CA LEU A 121 19.57 6.97 7.22
C LEU A 121 19.18 6.79 8.69
N TRP A 122 19.72 5.77 9.37
CA TRP A 122 19.41 5.46 10.76
C TRP A 122 20.65 5.49 11.66
N PRO A 123 21.18 6.68 11.98
CA PRO A 123 22.32 6.83 12.86
C PRO A 123 21.98 6.31 14.26
N GLY A 124 22.83 5.42 14.81
CA GLY A 124 22.65 4.78 16.12
C GLY A 124 22.18 3.32 16.08
N MET A 125 21.92 2.78 14.89
CA MET A 125 21.67 1.35 14.68
C MET A 125 22.99 0.63 14.36
N TYR A 126 23.64 0.06 15.38
CA TYR A 126 24.99 -0.49 15.29
C TYR A 126 25.09 -1.72 14.37
N PHE A 127 24.01 -2.44 14.10
CA PHE A 127 24.01 -3.57 13.17
C PHE A 127 24.37 -3.21 11.72
N PHE A 128 24.22 -1.95 11.29
CA PHE A 128 24.70 -1.51 9.98
C PHE A 128 26.21 -1.29 9.93
N SER A 129 26.95 -1.41 11.05
CA SER A 129 28.29 -0.82 11.18
C SER A 129 29.42 -1.61 10.55
N ASN A 130 29.27 -2.92 10.25
CA ASN A 130 30.30 -3.63 9.47
C ASN A 130 29.94 -5.01 8.94
N ASP A 131 28.87 -5.64 9.43
CA ASP A 131 28.59 -7.03 9.08
C ASP A 131 27.37 -7.15 8.15
N THR A 132 27.63 -7.40 6.87
CA THR A 132 26.57 -7.70 5.89
C THR A 132 25.90 -9.05 6.14
N SER A 133 26.46 -9.90 7.02
CA SER A 133 25.94 -11.23 7.33
C SER A 133 24.55 -11.15 7.97
N LYS A 134 24.31 -10.19 8.88
CA LYS A 134 22.97 -9.97 9.46
C LYS A 134 21.90 -9.62 8.42
N LEU A 135 22.27 -8.85 7.39
CA LEU A 135 21.34 -8.56 6.29
C LEU A 135 21.06 -9.82 5.45
N GLY A 136 22.07 -10.67 5.24
CA GLY A 136 21.92 -11.96 4.55
C GLY A 136 21.11 -12.98 5.34
N GLU A 137 21.30 -13.06 6.65
CA GLU A 137 20.48 -13.89 7.56
C GLU A 137 19.03 -13.42 7.58
N CYS A 138 18.81 -12.10 7.68
CA CYS A 138 17.48 -11.53 7.60
C CYS A 138 16.83 -11.76 6.23
N GLU A 139 17.61 -11.76 5.15
CA GLU A 139 17.12 -12.08 3.81
C GLU A 139 16.59 -13.52 3.77
N PHE A 140 17.40 -14.47 4.23
CA PHE A 140 16.99 -15.87 4.29
C PHE A 140 15.73 -16.04 5.14
N PHE A 141 15.67 -15.39 6.31
CA PHE A 141 14.51 -15.43 7.19
C PHE A 141 13.24 -14.89 6.50
N LEU A 142 13.35 -13.76 5.79
CA LEU A 142 12.23 -13.14 5.10
C LEU A 142 11.71 -14.02 3.94
N ILE A 143 12.60 -14.68 3.20
CA ILE A 143 12.23 -15.65 2.15
C ILE A 143 11.52 -16.86 2.73
N SER A 144 12.07 -17.44 3.81
CA SER A 144 11.53 -18.62 4.48
C SER A 144 10.12 -18.36 5.00
N GLU A 145 9.91 -17.22 5.66
CA GLU A 145 8.62 -16.86 6.26
C GLU A 145 7.53 -16.61 5.19
N MET A 146 7.93 -16.04 4.05
CA MET A 146 7.03 -15.88 2.90
C MET A 146 6.93 -17.13 2.03
N SER A 147 7.50 -18.26 2.46
CA SER A 147 7.46 -19.55 1.76
C SER A 147 7.91 -19.46 0.30
N SER A 148 8.93 -18.62 0.03
CA SER A 148 9.47 -18.35 -1.32
C SER A 148 8.48 -17.79 -2.34
N GLN A 149 7.37 -17.21 -1.89
CA GLN A 149 6.34 -16.63 -2.78
C GLN A 149 6.61 -15.15 -3.06
N MET A 150 7.62 -14.91 -3.89
CA MET A 150 8.21 -13.58 -4.08
C MET A 150 7.56 -12.75 -5.19
N ILE A 151 6.90 -13.38 -6.17
CA ILE A 151 6.30 -12.67 -7.31
C ILE A 151 5.04 -11.91 -6.85
N VAL A 152 4.98 -10.63 -7.19
CA VAL A 152 3.86 -9.73 -6.85
C VAL A 152 3.26 -9.11 -8.11
N HIS A 153 1.94 -9.10 -8.19
CA HIS A 153 1.18 -8.41 -9.22
C HIS A 153 0.72 -7.05 -8.68
N HIS A 154 1.14 -5.99 -9.36
CA HIS A 154 0.82 -4.62 -8.99
C HIS A 154 -0.35 -4.04 -9.83
N PRO A 155 -1.16 -3.14 -9.26
CA PRO A 155 -2.24 -2.44 -9.95
C PRO A 155 -1.77 -1.47 -11.05
N TYR A 156 -0.50 -1.03 -11.05
CA TYR A 156 0.04 -0.08 -12.05
C TYR A 156 -0.19 -0.55 -13.49
N ARG A 157 0.03 -1.84 -13.77
CA ARG A 157 -0.19 -2.42 -15.10
C ARG A 157 -1.65 -2.34 -15.52
N SER A 158 -2.56 -2.63 -14.58
CA SER A 158 -4.01 -2.55 -14.82
C SER A 158 -4.45 -1.10 -15.07
N LEU A 159 -3.88 -0.14 -14.33
CA LEU A 159 -4.13 1.28 -14.55
C LEU A 159 -3.76 1.69 -15.98
N THR A 160 -2.56 1.33 -16.46
CA THR A 160 -2.12 1.68 -17.84
C THR A 160 -3.03 1.07 -18.91
N SER A 161 -3.49 -0.17 -18.72
CA SER A 161 -4.43 -0.80 -19.66
C SER A 161 -5.81 -0.13 -19.66
N LEU A 162 -6.29 0.33 -18.50
CA LEU A 162 -7.59 0.99 -18.37
C LEU A 162 -7.57 2.48 -18.77
N GLN A 163 -6.41 3.14 -18.68
CA GLN A 163 -6.26 4.56 -19.07
C GLN A 163 -6.70 4.83 -20.51
N GLY A 164 -6.33 3.95 -21.44
CA GLY A 164 -6.72 4.05 -22.85
C GLY A 164 -8.22 3.88 -23.08
N LEU A 165 -8.86 2.97 -22.35
CA LEU A 165 -10.30 2.69 -22.49
C LEU A 165 -11.17 3.87 -22.02
N PHE A 166 -10.79 4.52 -20.93
CA PHE A 166 -11.56 5.64 -20.37
C PHE A 166 -11.13 7.02 -20.88
N SER A 167 -10.11 7.09 -21.74
CA SER A 167 -9.54 8.35 -22.25
C SER A 167 -9.21 9.32 -21.10
N LEU A 168 -8.49 8.82 -20.09
CA LEU A 168 -8.11 9.62 -18.92
C LEU A 168 -7.13 10.72 -19.32
N THR A 169 -7.28 11.90 -18.72
CA THR A 169 -6.30 12.98 -18.86
C THR A 169 -5.01 12.61 -18.13
N GLN A 170 -3.92 13.29 -18.47
CA GLN A 170 -2.64 13.10 -17.79
C GLN A 170 -2.75 13.40 -16.29
N GLU A 171 -3.52 14.41 -15.91
CA GLU A 171 -3.79 14.77 -14.51
C GLU A 171 -4.59 13.69 -13.76
N GLU A 172 -5.66 13.16 -14.35
CA GLU A 172 -6.43 12.04 -13.77
C GLU A 172 -5.55 10.81 -13.57
N SER A 173 -4.71 10.52 -14.57
CA SER A 173 -3.80 9.38 -14.54
C SER A 173 -2.73 9.54 -13.45
N ALA A 174 -2.21 10.75 -13.25
CA ALA A 174 -1.24 11.05 -12.19
C ALA A 174 -1.88 10.97 -10.79
N LEU A 175 -3.12 11.47 -10.62
CA LEU A 175 -3.86 11.33 -9.37
C LEU A 175 -4.16 9.87 -9.06
N ALA A 176 -4.65 9.09 -10.02
CA ALA A 176 -4.87 7.66 -9.87
C ALA A 176 -3.57 6.92 -9.49
N TRP A 177 -2.44 7.29 -10.11
CA TRP A 177 -1.13 6.74 -9.75
C TRP A 177 -0.74 7.07 -8.30
N SER A 178 -1.01 8.29 -7.83
CA SER A 178 -0.76 8.68 -6.44
C SER A 178 -1.62 7.89 -5.46
N ILE A 179 -2.91 7.74 -5.73
CA ILE A 179 -3.83 6.93 -4.91
C ILE A 179 -3.37 5.47 -4.87
N ILE A 180 -2.84 4.95 -5.99
CA ILE A 180 -2.19 3.64 -6.03
C ILE A 180 -0.89 3.62 -5.20
N ASN A 181 -0.19 4.71 -4.95
CA ASN A 181 0.93 4.65 -4.01
C ASN A 181 0.44 4.63 -2.55
N ASP A 182 -0.64 5.35 -2.28
CA ASP A 182 -1.24 5.47 -0.95
C ASP A 182 -1.90 4.15 -0.49
N HIS A 183 -2.54 3.39 -1.39
CA HIS A 183 -3.17 2.13 -0.98
C HIS A 183 -2.19 1.11 -0.40
N TYR A 184 -0.90 1.15 -0.76
CA TYR A 184 0.11 0.30 -0.13
C TYR A 184 0.40 0.66 1.32
N MET A 185 -0.12 1.78 1.85
CA MET A 185 -0.11 2.11 3.28
C MET A 185 -1.26 1.42 4.03
N THR A 186 -2.25 0.87 3.35
CA THR A 186 -3.39 0.14 3.93
C THR A 186 -3.24 -1.38 3.80
N ASP A 187 -4.22 -2.14 4.30
CA ASP A 187 -4.28 -3.59 4.15
C ASP A 187 -4.90 -4.05 2.83
N LEU A 188 -5.37 -3.11 1.99
CA LEU A 188 -5.98 -3.39 0.69
C LEU A 188 -5.17 -4.32 -0.24
N PRO A 189 -3.82 -4.22 -0.32
CA PRO A 189 -3.03 -5.13 -1.16
C PRO A 189 -3.13 -6.61 -0.80
N LEU A 190 -3.56 -6.94 0.42
CA LEU A 190 -3.75 -8.32 0.91
C LEU A 190 -5.21 -8.78 0.83
N LEU A 191 -6.16 -7.85 0.69
CA LEU A 191 -7.60 -8.12 0.65
C LEU A 191 -8.10 -8.28 -0.78
N PHE A 192 -7.71 -7.36 -1.66
CA PHE A 192 -8.31 -7.22 -2.98
C PHE A 192 -7.31 -7.45 -4.11
N ALA A 193 -7.85 -7.82 -5.27
CA ALA A 193 -7.09 -8.03 -6.47
C ALA A 193 -6.59 -6.70 -7.08
N PRO A 194 -5.44 -6.69 -7.77
CA PRO A 194 -4.84 -5.45 -8.29
C PRO A 194 -5.70 -4.73 -9.33
N HIS A 195 -6.58 -5.43 -10.06
CA HIS A 195 -7.49 -4.79 -11.01
C HIS A 195 -8.59 -3.99 -10.31
N ILE A 196 -9.12 -4.50 -9.18
CA ILE A 196 -10.13 -3.80 -8.36
C ILE A 196 -9.53 -2.50 -7.80
N ILE A 197 -8.30 -2.58 -7.28
CA ILE A 197 -7.58 -1.41 -6.75
C ILE A 197 -7.35 -0.36 -7.84
N ALA A 198 -6.99 -0.78 -9.06
CA ALA A 198 -6.79 0.15 -10.18
C ALA A 198 -8.10 0.86 -10.57
N ILE A 199 -9.22 0.13 -10.62
CA ILE A 199 -10.55 0.71 -10.90
C ILE A 199 -10.96 1.68 -9.80
N MET A 200 -10.77 1.31 -8.53
CA MET A 200 -11.01 2.19 -7.39
C MET A 200 -10.22 3.50 -7.53
N ALA A 201 -8.93 3.42 -7.86
CA ALA A 201 -8.09 4.60 -8.03
C ALA A 201 -8.55 5.50 -9.18
N ILE A 202 -9.01 4.91 -10.30
CA ILE A 202 -9.60 5.66 -11.41
C ILE A 202 -10.89 6.36 -10.96
N LEU A 203 -11.81 5.62 -10.33
CA LEU A 203 -13.08 6.19 -9.86
C LEU A 203 -12.85 7.34 -8.87
N LEU A 204 -11.95 7.15 -7.90
CA LEU A 204 -11.60 8.19 -6.93
C LEU A 204 -10.94 9.40 -7.62
N SER A 205 -10.06 9.18 -8.61
CA SER A 205 -9.44 10.27 -9.39
C SER A 205 -10.45 11.09 -10.21
N LEU A 206 -11.52 10.46 -10.70
CA LEU A 206 -12.59 11.12 -11.43
C LEU A 206 -13.51 11.94 -10.50
N VAL A 207 -13.72 11.45 -9.28
CA VAL A 207 -14.59 12.08 -8.27
C VAL A 207 -13.87 13.25 -7.56
N LEU A 208 -12.58 13.12 -7.25
CA LEU A 208 -11.81 14.09 -6.46
C LEU A 208 -11.26 15.30 -7.24
N ARG A 209 -11.70 15.53 -8.49
CA ARG A 209 -11.11 16.61 -9.31
C ARG A 209 -11.29 18.00 -8.66
N PRO A 210 -10.22 18.81 -8.54
CA PRO A 210 -10.25 20.15 -7.92
C PRO A 210 -10.87 21.24 -8.79
N ASN A 211 -11.65 20.91 -9.83
CA ASN A 211 -12.16 21.89 -10.78
C ASN A 211 -13.66 21.68 -11.04
N THR A 212 -14.50 22.23 -10.15
CA THR A 212 -15.88 22.76 -10.42
C THR A 212 -16.62 23.23 -9.17
N THR A 213 -16.09 23.02 -7.97
CA THR A 213 -16.52 23.72 -6.75
C THR A 213 -15.28 23.94 -5.92
N GLY A 214 -15.00 25.20 -5.53
CA GLY A 214 -13.84 25.52 -4.71
C GLY A 214 -13.79 24.67 -3.45
N ILE A 215 -12.98 23.62 -3.48
CA ILE A 215 -12.58 22.84 -2.32
C ILE A 215 -11.06 22.92 -2.34
N GLN A 216 -10.59 23.95 -1.65
CA GLN A 216 -9.24 23.98 -1.14
C GLN A 216 -9.09 22.79 -0.19
N SER A 217 -8.01 22.04 -0.37
CA SER A 217 -7.48 21.08 0.59
C SER A 217 -8.32 19.81 0.77
N ALA A 218 -7.63 18.69 0.98
CA ALA A 218 -8.19 17.37 1.28
C ALA A 218 -8.99 17.28 2.60
N SER A 219 -9.42 18.41 3.16
CA SER A 219 -10.03 18.57 4.49
C SER A 219 -11.58 18.65 4.45
N GLY A 220 -12.20 18.37 3.30
CA GLY A 220 -13.64 18.52 3.09
C GLY A 220 -14.42 17.22 3.19
N SER A 221 -14.59 16.70 4.41
CA SER A 221 -15.64 15.75 4.82
C SER A 221 -15.69 14.41 4.05
N ALA A 222 -15.11 13.35 4.60
CA ALA A 222 -15.25 11.96 4.13
C ALA A 222 -16.69 11.54 3.73
N GLY A 223 -17.71 12.11 4.39
CA GLY A 223 -19.12 11.87 4.08
C GLY A 223 -19.61 12.43 2.73
N THR A 224 -19.03 13.51 2.20
CA THR A 224 -19.42 14.06 0.89
C THR A 224 -18.82 13.26 -0.25
N ILE A 225 -17.62 12.70 -0.09
CA ILE A 225 -16.94 11.88 -1.11
C ILE A 225 -17.63 10.52 -1.26
N ALA A 226 -17.97 9.85 -0.14
CA ALA A 226 -18.69 8.58 -0.16
C ALA A 226 -20.11 8.74 -0.74
N ASN A 227 -20.84 9.79 -0.34
CA ASN A 227 -22.14 10.10 -0.92
C ASN A 227 -22.04 10.52 -2.39
N ALA A 228 -21.02 11.28 -2.81
CA ALA A 228 -20.82 11.65 -4.20
C ALA A 228 -20.49 10.43 -5.08
N ALA A 229 -19.67 9.51 -4.59
CA ALA A 229 -19.39 8.24 -5.27
C ALA A 229 -20.65 7.38 -5.36
N GLN A 230 -21.40 7.19 -4.27
CA GLN A 230 -22.66 6.43 -4.27
C GLN A 230 -23.73 7.09 -5.15
N THR A 231 -23.84 8.43 -5.15
CA THR A 231 -24.80 9.16 -6.01
C THR A 231 -24.37 9.10 -7.47
N ALA A 232 -23.08 9.14 -7.77
CA ALA A 232 -22.57 8.98 -9.14
C ALA A 232 -22.82 7.56 -9.68
N LEU A 233 -22.72 6.53 -8.84
CA LEU A 233 -23.10 5.16 -9.21
C LEU A 233 -24.63 4.98 -9.28
N GLY A 234 -25.40 5.59 -8.38
CA GLY A 234 -26.87 5.46 -8.32
C GLY A 234 -27.64 6.26 -9.38
N SER A 235 -27.07 7.36 -9.88
CA SER A 235 -27.70 8.20 -10.93
C SER A 235 -27.54 7.64 -12.35
N ALA A 236 -26.86 6.50 -12.52
CA ALA A 236 -26.74 5.82 -13.81
C ALA A 236 -28.09 5.27 -14.36
N GLY A 237 -29.11 5.14 -13.51
CA GLY A 237 -30.40 4.51 -13.85
C GLY A 237 -31.47 5.39 -14.50
N GLN A 238 -31.31 6.71 -14.55
CA GLN A 238 -32.29 7.60 -15.19
C GLN A 238 -31.56 8.77 -15.82
N PHE A 239 -31.43 8.85 -17.14
CA PHE A 239 -31.54 10.10 -17.91
C PHE A 239 -31.53 9.83 -19.42
N LYS A 240 -32.51 10.41 -20.13
CA LYS A 240 -32.66 10.40 -21.60
C LYS A 240 -31.52 11.18 -22.28
N PRO A 241 -31.11 10.81 -23.52
CA PRO A 241 -30.07 11.51 -24.24
C PRO A 241 -30.64 12.77 -24.91
N THR A 242 -30.17 13.94 -24.50
CA THR A 242 -30.28 15.18 -25.27
C THR A 242 -28.87 15.67 -25.60
N GLY A 243 -28.66 16.03 -26.87
CA GLY A 243 -27.36 16.10 -27.51
C GLY A 243 -26.48 17.32 -27.20
N GLU A 244 -25.25 17.18 -27.72
CA GLU A 244 -24.25 18.19 -28.09
C GLU A 244 -23.54 19.01 -26.99
N LYS A 245 -22.25 18.69 -26.75
CA LYS A 245 -21.10 19.47 -27.27
C LYS A 245 -19.75 18.89 -26.82
N GLN A 246 -18.77 19.13 -27.67
CA GLN A 246 -17.39 18.65 -27.69
C GLN A 246 -16.63 19.02 -26.41
N GLY A 247 -16.18 17.98 -25.69
CA GLY A 247 -15.51 18.06 -24.40
C GLY A 247 -16.15 17.02 -23.48
N SER A 248 -15.51 15.85 -23.30
CA SER A 248 -16.05 14.82 -22.41
C SER A 248 -16.14 15.41 -21.00
N THR A 249 -17.35 15.79 -20.59
CA THR A 249 -17.58 16.31 -19.25
C THR A 249 -17.23 15.23 -18.23
N PRO A 250 -16.71 15.58 -17.04
CA PRO A 250 -16.33 14.58 -16.03
C PRO A 250 -17.51 13.65 -15.68
N ARG A 251 -18.74 14.17 -15.71
CA ARG A 251 -19.98 13.37 -15.59
C ARG A 251 -20.13 12.32 -16.69
N THR A 252 -19.79 12.63 -17.94
CA THR A 252 -19.84 11.61 -19.02
C THR A 252 -18.76 10.54 -18.85
N LYS A 253 -17.58 10.87 -18.31
CA LYS A 253 -16.54 9.85 -18.02
C LYS A 253 -16.94 8.92 -16.89
N VAL A 254 -17.48 9.48 -15.81
CA VAL A 254 -17.99 8.69 -14.67
C VAL A 254 -19.16 7.81 -15.11
N GLN A 255 -20.06 8.33 -15.95
CA GLN A 255 -21.17 7.54 -16.50
C GLN A 255 -20.69 6.44 -17.44
N LYS A 256 -19.67 6.69 -18.27
CA LYS A 256 -19.03 5.63 -19.07
C LYS A 256 -18.41 4.54 -18.19
N LEU A 257 -17.73 4.93 -17.11
CA LEU A 257 -17.16 3.98 -16.16
C LEU A 257 -18.24 3.19 -15.42
N ALA A 258 -19.33 3.84 -15.00
CA ALA A 258 -20.46 3.18 -14.36
C ALA A 258 -21.14 2.18 -15.31
N ASN A 259 -21.40 2.57 -16.57
CA ASN A 259 -21.95 1.65 -17.58
C ASN A 259 -21.01 0.48 -17.84
N TRP A 260 -19.70 0.74 -17.95
CA TRP A 260 -18.70 -0.31 -18.12
C TRP A 260 -18.63 -1.24 -16.91
N LEU A 261 -18.79 -0.72 -15.69
CA LEU A 261 -18.85 -1.52 -14.46
C LEU A 261 -20.10 -2.39 -14.39
N VAL A 262 -21.24 -1.93 -14.90
CA VAL A 262 -22.47 -2.72 -14.99
C VAL A 262 -22.35 -3.82 -16.05
N GLU A 263 -21.70 -3.52 -17.17
CA GLU A 263 -21.42 -4.50 -18.24
C GLU A 263 -20.36 -5.52 -17.81
N SER A 264 -19.43 -5.12 -16.94
CA SER A 264 -18.39 -5.98 -16.41
C SER A 264 -18.92 -6.77 -15.21
N SER A 265 -18.65 -8.07 -15.12
CA SER A 265 -19.00 -8.90 -13.96
C SER A 265 -18.10 -8.64 -12.73
N ILE A 266 -17.72 -7.38 -12.50
CA ILE A 266 -16.83 -6.97 -11.42
C ILE A 266 -17.68 -6.64 -10.20
N ASP A 267 -17.22 -7.11 -9.04
CA ASP A 267 -17.87 -6.86 -7.77
C ASP A 267 -17.79 -5.37 -7.38
N ILE A 268 -18.94 -4.71 -7.38
CA ILE A 268 -19.07 -3.29 -7.03
C ILE A 268 -18.92 -3.09 -5.51
N GLU A 269 -19.33 -4.05 -4.69
CA GLU A 269 -19.22 -3.97 -3.23
C GLU A 269 -17.75 -3.90 -2.82
N ALA A 270 -16.90 -4.75 -3.42
CA ALA A 270 -15.46 -4.72 -3.22
C ALA A 270 -14.82 -3.37 -3.57
N ILE A 271 -15.32 -2.68 -4.60
CA ILE A 271 -14.84 -1.34 -4.98
C ILE A 271 -15.23 -0.31 -3.92
N VAL A 272 -16.47 -0.36 -3.44
CA VAL A 272 -16.97 0.56 -2.40
C VAL A 272 -16.19 0.37 -1.10
N ASP A 273 -15.94 -0.87 -0.68
CA ASP A 273 -15.14 -1.18 0.49
C ASP A 273 -13.70 -0.64 0.37
N CYS A 274 -13.10 -0.78 -0.82
CA CYS A 274 -11.78 -0.20 -1.09
C CYS A 274 -11.77 1.32 -0.95
N ILE A 275 -12.80 2.01 -1.46
CA ILE A 275 -12.93 3.46 -1.36
C ILE A 275 -13.08 3.89 0.09
N GLN A 276 -13.94 3.22 0.86
CA GLN A 276 -14.15 3.53 2.26
C GLN A 276 -12.86 3.38 3.08
N GLU A 277 -12.08 2.34 2.84
CA GLU A 277 -10.77 2.16 3.49
C GLU A 277 -9.78 3.27 3.12
N ILE A 278 -9.70 3.70 1.86
CA ILE A 278 -8.84 4.81 1.44
C ILE A 278 -9.26 6.14 2.08
N ILE A 279 -10.56 6.41 2.15
CA ILE A 279 -11.07 7.64 2.78
C ILE A 279 -10.75 7.61 4.28
N SER A 280 -11.02 6.49 4.97
CA SER A 280 -10.68 6.31 6.38
C SER A 280 -9.16 6.40 6.63
N PHE A 281 -8.36 5.95 5.67
CA PHE A 281 -6.91 6.08 5.72
C PHE A 281 -6.47 7.56 5.69
N TYR A 282 -7.06 8.38 4.83
CA TYR A 282 -6.74 9.81 4.78
C TYR A 282 -7.07 10.55 6.08
N GLU A 283 -8.16 10.21 6.76
CA GLU A 283 -8.47 10.77 8.09
C GLU A 283 -7.42 10.40 9.15
N VAL A 284 -6.98 9.14 9.16
CA VAL A 284 -5.94 8.68 10.10
C VAL A 284 -4.59 9.31 9.79
N GLN A 285 -4.29 9.55 8.51
CA GLN A 285 -3.06 10.20 8.09
C GLN A 285 -2.94 11.63 8.64
N GLU A 286 -4.04 12.36 8.83
CA GLU A 286 -4.03 13.69 9.47
C GLU A 286 -3.60 13.65 10.94
N GLN A 287 -3.90 12.56 11.65
CA GLN A 287 -3.58 12.37 13.06
C GLN A 287 -2.18 11.79 13.30
N TYR A 288 -1.47 11.42 12.23
CA TYR A 288 -0.19 10.74 12.30
C TYR A 288 0.94 11.65 12.83
N ASN A 289 1.64 11.16 13.86
CA ASN A 289 2.83 11.80 14.39
C ASN A 289 4.07 10.89 14.23
N GLU A 290 4.98 11.31 13.34
CA GLU A 290 6.22 10.56 13.06
C GLU A 290 7.12 10.42 14.30
N LYS A 291 7.23 11.47 15.13
CA LYS A 291 8.14 11.47 16.28
C LYS A 291 7.71 10.45 17.32
N LEU A 292 6.42 10.45 17.67
CA LEU A 292 5.85 9.50 18.64
C LEU A 292 5.99 8.05 18.15
N THR A 293 5.64 7.79 16.88
CA THR A 293 5.72 6.45 16.29
C THR A 293 7.18 5.94 16.31
N ARG A 294 8.13 6.80 15.95
CA ARG A 294 9.56 6.47 15.97
C ARG A 294 10.08 6.21 17.38
N GLU A 295 9.66 7.01 18.37
CA GLU A 295 10.07 6.83 19.77
C GLU A 295 9.57 5.50 20.34
N GLN A 296 8.32 5.14 20.07
CA GLN A 296 7.75 3.86 20.48
C GLN A 296 8.50 2.68 19.85
N ILE A 297 8.84 2.77 18.55
CA ILE A 297 9.65 1.74 17.89
C ILE A 297 11.04 1.64 18.51
N ASN A 298 11.72 2.76 18.68
CA ASN A 298 13.07 2.79 19.25
C ASN A 298 13.11 2.31 20.69
N ARG A 299 12.03 2.49 21.47
CA ARG A 299 11.94 2.02 22.85
C ARG A 299 12.07 0.49 22.93
N PHE A 300 11.32 -0.26 22.13
CA PHE A 300 11.41 -1.73 22.17
C PHE A 300 12.69 -2.23 21.49
N VAL A 301 13.15 -1.58 20.42
CA VAL A 301 14.41 -1.95 19.75
C VAL A 301 15.59 -1.84 20.71
N LYS A 302 15.72 -0.73 21.44
CA LYS A 302 16.79 -0.53 22.42
C LYS A 302 16.65 -1.45 23.63
N ALA A 303 15.44 -1.59 24.17
CA ALA A 303 15.24 -2.38 25.37
C ALA A 303 15.52 -3.87 25.17
N ARG A 304 15.39 -4.36 23.93
CA ARG A 304 15.73 -5.74 23.56
C ARG A 304 17.15 -5.92 23.02
N GLY A 305 17.94 -4.84 22.91
CA GLY A 305 19.28 -4.90 22.32
C GLY A 305 19.29 -5.29 20.84
N LEU A 306 18.17 -5.08 20.13
CA LEU A 306 18.02 -5.39 18.70
C LEU A 306 18.81 -4.40 17.81
N ASP A 307 19.39 -3.36 18.40
CA ASP A 307 20.25 -2.37 17.77
C ASP A 307 21.70 -2.83 17.58
N LYS A 308 22.13 -3.91 18.27
CA LYS A 308 23.48 -4.48 18.21
C LYS A 308 23.60 -5.55 17.14
#